data_AF-A0A432FH54-F1
#
_entry.id   AF-A0A432FH54-F1
#
_cell.length_a   1.000
_cell.length_b   1.000
_cell.length_c   1.000
_cell.angle_alpha   90.00
_cell.angle_beta   90.00
_cell.angle_gamma   90.00
#
_symmetry.space_group_name_H-M   'P 1'
#
loop_
_entity.id
_entity.type
_entity.pdbx_description
1 polymer ?
#
loop_
_entity_poly.entity_id
_entity_poly.type
_entity_poly.pdbx_seq_one_letter_code
_entity_poly.pdbx_strand_id
1 'polypeptide(L)'
;MEQYNGTTYAGDDITAYDRVPTVWSTVLTADSHAFYANGENLNVGGTPSNNIKANAAIVIGAYSSSGYDFVGEVEQLIIFGSAFSDADRKLVENYLLSFIPIPDKPEISIEKDLDAVKIKFSENSYLLSSNDLIEWFIVPGASSGMSIPTDKDRVFYQAASEFRKTPAGIVLRTRIDTHTWREVQYHLDTGELFFIGEQTHGFDHYTSGGNDLWWCYMNTSNRGSGLIEYLMDRNKNAVSTKAKALENGWLTYNQSFYSFLEFKPLAAQNTFVNHTAPKTMGESDTTEAYTEDYNVIDNSNIFYVIYRNSNNGNIYSGVGGPSLNQVVDPLPPGDGSSNRDNGVRADIAFKTIIPLSDSDKLELFNKFPPQKAIYDDNSEAYYYVHPDGL
;
A
#
# COMPACT_ATOMS: atom_id res chain seq x y z
N MET A 1 7.71 -9.89 -35.29
CA MET A 1 8.69 -9.57 -34.25
C MET A 1 7.90 -8.95 -33.11
N GLU A 2 8.17 -9.37 -31.88
CA GLU A 2 7.48 -8.92 -30.67
C GLU A 2 8.53 -8.33 -29.71
N GLN A 3 8.17 -7.26 -28.99
CA GLN A 3 8.98 -6.69 -27.91
C GLN A 3 8.38 -7.12 -26.56
N TYR A 4 9.21 -7.63 -25.66
CA TYR A 4 8.81 -8.00 -24.30
C TYR A 4 9.80 -7.41 -23.29
N ASN A 5 9.35 -7.21 -22.06
CA ASN A 5 10.22 -6.86 -20.95
C ASN A 5 11.10 -8.10 -20.62
N GLY A 6 12.42 -8.00 -20.83
CA GLY A 6 13.41 -9.05 -20.55
C GLY A 6 14.34 -9.41 -21.72
N THR A 7 15.49 -10.03 -21.40
CA THR A 7 16.56 -10.45 -22.34
C THR A 7 16.17 -11.58 -23.31
N THR A 8 14.90 -12.01 -23.29
CA THR A 8 14.45 -13.26 -23.88
C THR A 8 14.41 -13.24 -25.41
N TYR A 9 14.54 -12.08 -26.05
CA TYR A 9 14.63 -11.95 -27.52
C TYR A 9 15.63 -10.88 -27.97
N ALA A 10 16.88 -11.29 -28.20
CA ALA A 10 17.87 -10.69 -29.10
C ALA A 10 18.10 -9.15 -29.12
N GLY A 11 17.72 -8.41 -28.08
CA GLY A 11 17.92 -6.95 -27.95
C GLY A 11 18.29 -6.54 -26.52
N ASP A 12 18.50 -5.23 -26.34
CA ASP A 12 18.90 -4.62 -25.07
C ASP A 12 17.75 -4.60 -24.04
N ASP A 13 18.11 -4.55 -22.76
CA ASP A 13 17.17 -4.42 -21.64
C ASP A 13 16.50 -3.04 -21.64
N ILE A 14 15.17 -3.02 -21.52
CA ILE A 14 14.33 -1.83 -21.54
C ILE A 14 13.75 -1.45 -20.17
N THR A 15 14.10 -2.18 -19.09
CA THR A 15 13.60 -1.92 -17.72
C THR A 15 13.79 -0.46 -17.28
N ALA A 16 14.84 0.21 -17.75
CA ALA A 16 15.11 1.61 -17.45
C ALA A 16 14.04 2.59 -17.95
N TYR A 17 13.19 2.18 -18.89
CA TYR A 17 12.12 2.98 -19.47
C TYR A 17 10.75 2.71 -18.82
N ASP A 18 10.66 1.79 -17.87
CA ASP A 18 9.40 1.45 -17.20
C ASP A 18 8.84 2.66 -16.44
N ARG A 19 7.58 3.00 -16.72
CA ARG A 19 6.83 4.12 -16.09
C ARG A 19 7.44 5.51 -16.30
N VAL A 20 8.35 5.65 -17.27
CA VAL A 20 8.91 6.94 -17.66
C VAL A 20 8.38 7.30 -19.06
N PRO A 21 7.92 8.56 -19.29
CA PRO A 21 7.61 9.01 -20.64
C PRO A 21 8.79 8.74 -21.57
N THR A 22 8.55 7.96 -22.62
CA THR A 22 9.60 7.46 -23.50
C THR A 22 9.16 7.62 -24.95
N VAL A 23 10.06 8.14 -25.78
CA VAL A 23 9.88 8.18 -27.24
C VAL A 23 10.38 6.88 -27.82
N TRP A 24 9.44 6.09 -28.35
CA TRP A 24 9.75 4.85 -29.07
C TRP A 24 9.74 5.10 -30.56
N SER A 25 10.77 4.62 -31.27
CA SER A 25 10.81 4.70 -32.72
C SER A 25 11.20 3.36 -33.36
N THR A 26 10.70 3.14 -34.57
CA THR A 26 11.00 1.95 -35.36
C THR A 26 11.23 2.37 -36.81
N VAL A 27 12.34 1.92 -37.38
CA VAL A 27 12.68 2.15 -38.79
C VAL A 27 12.66 0.81 -39.50
N LEU A 28 11.87 0.71 -40.57
CA LEU A 28 11.75 -0.49 -41.39
C LEU A 28 12.20 -0.19 -42.83
N THR A 29 13.05 -1.04 -43.38
CA THR A 29 13.40 -1.06 -44.80
C THR A 29 13.02 -2.40 -45.42
N ALA A 30 13.30 -2.59 -46.71
CA ALA A 30 13.11 -3.90 -47.36
C ALA A 30 13.96 -5.00 -46.70
N ASP A 31 15.16 -4.65 -46.21
CA ASP A 31 16.17 -5.61 -45.78
C ASP A 31 16.51 -5.50 -44.29
N SER A 32 15.94 -4.53 -43.56
CA SER A 32 16.28 -4.28 -42.17
C SER A 32 15.12 -3.74 -41.34
N HIS A 33 15.24 -3.92 -40.03
CA HIS A 33 14.48 -3.18 -39.02
C HIS A 33 15.44 -2.68 -37.95
N ALA A 34 15.13 -1.54 -37.35
CA ALA A 34 15.84 -1.00 -36.21
C ALA A 34 14.85 -0.39 -35.21
N PHE A 35 15.14 -0.51 -33.92
CA PHE A 35 14.29 -0.07 -32.83
C PHE A 35 15.08 0.84 -31.92
N TYR A 36 14.44 1.92 -31.48
CA TYR A 36 15.07 2.91 -30.62
C TYR A 36 14.16 3.33 -29.48
N ALA A 37 14.77 3.65 -28.34
CA ALA A 37 14.13 4.31 -27.21
C ALA A 37 14.93 5.57 -26.88
N ASN A 38 14.26 6.73 -26.85
CA ASN A 38 14.88 8.04 -26.63
C ASN A 38 16.12 8.29 -27.52
N GLY A 39 16.10 7.75 -28.74
CA GLY A 39 17.16 7.87 -29.73
C GLY A 39 18.27 6.81 -29.66
N GLU A 40 18.33 6.03 -28.58
CA GLU A 40 19.30 4.93 -28.39
C GLU A 40 18.83 3.66 -29.11
N ASN A 41 19.74 3.01 -29.84
CA ASN A 41 19.44 1.77 -30.57
C ASN A 41 19.37 0.60 -29.59
N LEU A 42 18.26 -0.14 -29.61
CA LEU A 42 18.01 -1.27 -28.72
C LEU A 42 18.63 -2.59 -29.22
N ASN A 43 19.39 -2.54 -30.32
CA ASN A 43 20.13 -3.67 -30.88
C ASN A 43 19.28 -4.93 -31.14
N VAL A 44 17.98 -4.77 -31.40
CA VAL A 44 17.07 -5.90 -31.63
C VAL A 44 17.42 -6.60 -32.94
N GLY A 45 17.86 -7.87 -32.83
CA GLY A 45 18.26 -8.68 -33.97
C GLY A 45 17.11 -9.28 -34.79
N GLY A 46 17.34 -9.45 -36.09
CA GLY A 46 16.46 -10.17 -37.01
C GLY A 46 16.50 -9.61 -38.44
N THR A 47 15.82 -10.27 -39.38
CA THR A 47 15.58 -9.75 -40.73
C THR A 47 14.10 -9.93 -41.05
N PRO A 48 13.40 -8.94 -41.63
CA PRO A 48 12.02 -9.13 -42.07
C PRO A 48 11.96 -10.25 -43.11
N SER A 49 11.37 -11.40 -42.78
CA SER A 49 11.25 -12.55 -43.68
C SER A 49 9.91 -12.64 -44.41
N ASN A 50 8.97 -11.75 -44.05
CA ASN A 50 7.59 -11.78 -44.53
C ASN A 50 7.21 -10.48 -45.25
N ASN A 51 6.45 -10.61 -46.33
CA ASN A 51 5.86 -9.46 -47.02
C ASN A 51 4.80 -8.81 -46.14
N ILE A 52 4.94 -7.50 -45.86
CA ILE A 52 3.92 -6.72 -45.16
C ILE A 52 2.81 -6.37 -46.15
N LYS A 53 1.56 -6.71 -45.80
CA LYS A 53 0.40 -6.37 -46.63
C LYS A 53 0.24 -4.84 -46.67
N ALA A 54 0.13 -4.29 -47.88
CA ALA A 54 -0.21 -2.88 -48.06
C ALA A 54 -1.55 -2.55 -47.36
N ASN A 55 -1.62 -1.37 -46.72
CA ASN A 55 -2.81 -0.89 -46.00
C ASN A 55 -3.29 -1.83 -44.87
N ALA A 56 -2.36 -2.45 -44.14
CA ALA A 56 -2.70 -3.17 -42.92
C ALA A 56 -3.39 -2.22 -41.92
N ALA A 57 -4.40 -2.73 -41.21
CA ALA A 57 -5.03 -1.98 -40.13
C ALA A 57 -4.03 -1.79 -38.98
N ILE A 58 -4.04 -0.59 -38.40
CA ILE A 58 -3.27 -0.29 -37.19
C ILE A 58 -4.23 -0.41 -36.01
N VAL A 59 -3.91 -1.33 -35.10
CA VAL A 59 -4.68 -1.54 -33.88
C VAL A 59 -3.83 -1.05 -32.71
N ILE A 60 -4.39 -0.14 -31.92
CA ILE A 60 -3.75 0.41 -30.73
C ILE A 60 -4.59 -0.01 -29.54
N GLY A 61 -3.95 -0.56 -28.51
CA GLY A 61 -4.56 -0.77 -27.21
C GLY A 61 -5.19 -2.13 -26.94
N ALA A 62 -5.41 -2.97 -27.95
CA ALA A 62 -5.96 -4.31 -27.78
C ALA A 62 -5.23 -5.32 -28.67
N TYR A 63 -4.56 -6.30 -28.05
CA TYR A 63 -4.09 -7.49 -28.75
C TYR A 63 -5.06 -8.66 -28.47
N SER A 64 -5.71 -9.14 -29.53
CA SER A 64 -6.82 -10.10 -29.49
C SER A 64 -6.60 -11.34 -28.61
N SER A 65 -7.71 -11.85 -28.03
CA SER A 65 -7.92 -13.17 -27.39
C SER A 65 -6.97 -13.65 -26.29
N SER A 66 -5.86 -12.95 -26.04
CA SER A 66 -4.81 -13.34 -25.09
C SER A 66 -4.74 -12.42 -23.85
N GLY A 67 -5.56 -11.37 -23.79
CA GLY A 67 -5.75 -10.54 -22.59
C GLY A 67 -4.66 -9.49 -22.34
N TYR A 68 -3.82 -9.18 -23.33
CA TYR A 68 -2.82 -8.12 -23.24
C TYR A 68 -3.38 -6.80 -23.79
N ASP A 69 -4.08 -6.06 -22.93
CA ASP A 69 -4.55 -4.70 -23.23
C ASP A 69 -3.50 -3.67 -22.78
N PHE A 70 -3.35 -2.59 -23.55
CA PHE A 70 -2.45 -1.50 -23.18
C PHE A 70 -3.04 -0.70 -22.02
N VAL A 71 -2.28 -0.58 -20.93
CA VAL A 71 -2.61 0.26 -19.79
C VAL A 71 -1.54 1.34 -19.67
N GLY A 72 -1.86 2.55 -20.09
CA GLY A 72 -0.95 3.69 -20.09
C GLY A 72 -1.48 4.83 -20.95
N GLU A 73 -0.61 5.80 -21.23
CA GLU A 73 -0.91 6.97 -22.05
C GLU A 73 -0.06 6.94 -23.34
N VAL A 74 -0.69 7.23 -24.48
CA VAL A 74 -0.01 7.49 -25.76
C VAL A 74 -0.40 8.89 -26.18
N GLU A 75 0.58 9.80 -26.21
CA GLU A 75 0.32 11.20 -26.54
C GLU A 75 0.37 11.44 -28.05
N GLN A 76 1.38 10.89 -28.74
CA GLN A 76 1.59 11.12 -30.17
C GLN A 76 1.97 9.81 -30.89
N LEU A 77 1.36 9.56 -32.04
CA LEU A 77 1.73 8.50 -32.98
C LEU A 77 1.91 9.12 -34.36
N ILE A 78 3.10 8.98 -34.94
CA ILE A 78 3.45 9.52 -36.25
C ILE A 78 4.00 8.38 -37.11
N ILE A 79 3.49 8.25 -38.34
CA ILE A 79 3.88 7.19 -39.27
C ILE A 79 4.27 7.82 -40.60
N PHE A 80 5.47 7.48 -41.07
CA PHE A 80 6.01 7.97 -42.32
C PHE A 80 5.98 6.88 -43.40
N GLY A 81 5.68 7.27 -44.63
CA GLY A 81 5.68 6.36 -45.80
C GLY A 81 7.06 6.00 -46.32
N SER A 82 8.13 6.38 -45.63
CA SER A 82 9.52 6.14 -46.02
C SER A 82 10.40 5.89 -44.80
N ALA A 83 11.40 5.03 -44.95
CA ALA A 83 12.43 4.85 -43.92
C ALA A 83 13.24 6.13 -43.74
N PHE A 84 13.43 6.55 -42.50
CA PHE A 84 14.21 7.74 -42.17
C PHE A 84 15.70 7.44 -42.12
N SER A 85 16.50 8.45 -42.48
CA SER A 85 17.92 8.48 -42.12
C SER A 85 18.08 8.68 -40.61
N ASP A 86 19.26 8.37 -40.07
CA ASP A 86 19.55 8.66 -38.65
C ASP A 86 19.40 10.14 -38.30
N ALA A 87 19.69 11.05 -39.24
CA ALA A 87 19.56 12.48 -39.03
C ALA A 87 18.09 12.90 -38.93
N ASP A 88 17.25 12.43 -39.85
CA ASP A 88 15.83 12.78 -39.89
C ASP A 88 15.06 12.17 -38.72
N ARG A 89 15.39 10.91 -38.36
CA ARG A 89 14.86 10.25 -37.16
C ARG A 89 15.16 11.07 -35.91
N LYS A 90 16.42 11.46 -35.71
CA LYS A 90 16.82 12.26 -34.54
C LYS A 90 16.11 13.60 -34.47
N LEU A 91 15.81 14.24 -35.61
CA LEU A 91 15.04 15.49 -35.62
C LEU A 91 13.62 15.29 -35.06
N VAL A 92 12.93 14.22 -35.49
CA VAL A 92 11.59 13.92 -34.98
C VAL A 92 11.61 13.47 -33.53
N GLU A 93 12.56 12.61 -33.15
CA GLU A 93 12.71 12.18 -31.77
C GLU A 93 13.03 13.36 -30.84
N ASN A 94 13.94 14.25 -31.21
CA ASN A 94 14.25 15.45 -30.42
C ASN A 94 13.03 16.36 -30.26
N TYR A 95 12.20 16.49 -31.30
CA TYR A 95 10.94 17.21 -31.21
C TYR A 95 10.00 16.54 -30.21
N LEU A 96 9.80 15.21 -30.28
CA LEU A 96 8.94 14.49 -29.34
C LEU A 96 9.49 14.53 -27.89
N LEU A 97 10.82 14.39 -27.72
CA LEU A 97 11.50 14.51 -26.44
C LEU A 97 11.31 15.90 -25.81
N SER A 98 11.12 16.95 -26.62
CA SER A 98 10.91 18.31 -26.11
C SER A 98 9.56 18.50 -25.38
N PHE A 99 8.61 17.58 -25.55
CA PHE A 99 7.36 17.55 -24.81
C PHE A 99 7.46 16.80 -23.49
N ILE A 100 8.51 16.01 -23.28
CA ILE A 100 8.75 15.37 -21.99
C ILE A 100 9.12 16.47 -21.00
N PRO A 101 8.32 16.69 -19.94
CA PRO A 101 8.64 17.69 -18.94
C PRO A 101 10.03 17.40 -18.38
N ILE A 102 10.95 18.35 -18.49
CA ILE A 102 12.17 18.31 -17.70
C ILE A 102 11.68 18.39 -16.24
N PRO A 103 12.06 17.45 -15.36
CA PRO A 103 11.73 17.58 -13.95
C PRO A 103 12.25 18.94 -13.49
N ASP A 104 11.34 19.85 -13.11
CA ASP A 104 11.73 21.14 -12.58
C ASP A 104 12.73 20.89 -11.45
N LYS A 105 13.81 21.67 -11.43
CA LYS A 105 14.69 21.63 -10.27
C LYS A 105 13.84 21.96 -9.04
N PRO A 106 14.00 21.24 -7.93
CA PRO A 106 13.26 21.54 -6.72
C PRO A 106 13.63 22.97 -6.28
N GLU A 107 12.67 23.89 -6.31
CA GLU A 107 12.85 25.29 -5.94
C GLU A 107 12.15 25.59 -4.62
N ILE A 108 12.69 26.56 -3.89
CA ILE A 108 12.12 27.08 -2.65
C ILE A 108 11.99 28.60 -2.77
N SER A 109 10.83 29.14 -2.40
CA SER A 109 10.61 30.58 -2.28
C SER A 109 10.08 30.91 -0.89
N ILE A 110 10.54 32.04 -0.35
CA ILE A 110 10.24 32.46 1.02
C ILE A 110 9.59 33.83 0.96
N GLU A 111 8.40 33.94 1.53
CA GLU A 111 7.62 35.17 1.63
C GLU A 111 7.40 35.49 3.11
N LYS A 112 7.79 36.69 3.54
CA LYS A 112 7.67 37.12 4.94
C LYS A 112 6.38 37.92 5.14
N ASP A 113 5.52 37.44 6.03
CA ASP A 113 4.35 38.16 6.54
C ASP A 113 4.63 38.73 7.95
N LEU A 114 3.67 39.47 8.52
CA LEU A 114 3.78 40.11 9.84
C LEU A 114 4.01 39.09 10.97
N ASP A 115 3.25 38.00 10.98
CA ASP A 115 3.23 37.01 12.06
C ASP A 115 3.80 35.64 11.65
N ALA A 116 4.17 35.48 10.37
CA ALA A 116 4.62 34.21 9.84
C ALA A 116 5.58 34.35 8.66
N VAL A 117 6.35 33.30 8.41
CA VAL A 117 7.10 33.10 7.17
C VAL A 117 6.42 32.00 6.36
N LYS A 118 6.02 32.32 5.13
CA LYS A 118 5.49 31.36 4.16
C LYS A 118 6.64 30.81 3.34
N ILE A 119 6.76 29.49 3.32
CA ILE A 119 7.68 28.75 2.46
C ILE A 119 6.85 28.06 1.39
N LYS A 120 7.15 28.31 0.12
CA LYS A 120 6.60 27.57 -1.03
C LYS A 120 7.71 26.76 -1.67
N PHE A 121 7.37 25.59 -2.19
CA PHE A 121 8.30 24.71 -2.89
C PHE A 121 7.59 23.98 -4.03
N SER A 122 8.35 23.51 -5.03
CA SER A 122 7.78 22.88 -6.23
C SER A 122 6.84 21.71 -5.87
N GLU A 123 5.74 21.55 -6.61
CA GLU A 123 4.66 20.60 -6.28
C GLU A 123 5.11 19.13 -6.20
N ASN A 124 6.21 18.78 -6.88
CA ASN A 124 6.80 17.44 -6.88
C ASN A 124 8.05 17.32 -5.98
N SER A 125 8.25 18.27 -5.07
CA SER A 125 9.39 18.28 -4.13
C SER A 125 8.93 18.02 -2.70
N TYR A 126 9.83 17.45 -1.92
CA TYR A 126 9.71 17.31 -0.48
C TYR A 126 10.44 18.46 0.21
N LEU A 127 9.82 19.02 1.24
CA LEU A 127 10.47 19.99 2.11
C LEU A 127 11.29 19.26 3.18
N LEU A 128 12.57 19.61 3.26
CA LEU A 128 13.49 19.15 4.28
C LEU A 128 13.82 20.28 5.25
N SER A 129 14.03 19.94 6.52
CA SER A 129 14.51 20.86 7.55
C SER A 129 15.76 20.32 8.24
N SER A 130 16.65 21.21 8.66
CA SER A 130 17.87 20.86 9.41
C SER A 130 18.20 21.92 10.45
N ASN A 131 18.75 21.49 11.60
CA ASN A 131 19.28 22.38 12.64
C ASN A 131 20.78 22.67 12.47
N ASP A 132 21.51 21.83 11.74
CA ASP A 132 22.98 21.83 11.69
C ASP A 132 23.57 21.74 10.28
N LEU A 133 22.73 21.69 9.24
CA LEU A 133 23.08 21.48 7.83
C LEU A 133 23.67 20.09 7.51
N ILE A 134 23.78 19.20 8.50
CA ILE A 134 24.33 17.85 8.36
C ILE A 134 23.19 16.85 8.31
N GLU A 135 22.30 16.89 9.30
CA GLU A 135 21.15 16.00 9.40
C GLU A 135 19.90 16.69 8.86
N TRP A 136 19.27 16.06 7.86
CA TRP A 136 18.08 16.57 7.19
C TRP A 136 16.89 15.66 7.49
N PHE A 137 15.81 16.28 7.96
CA PHE A 137 14.56 15.61 8.32
C PHE A 137 13.45 16.04 7.37
N ILE A 138 12.60 15.10 6.99
CA ILE A 138 11.44 15.43 6.18
C ILE A 138 10.45 16.25 7.01
N VAL A 139 9.85 17.28 6.40
CA VAL A 139 8.80 18.06 7.05
C VAL A 139 7.44 17.41 6.74
N PRO A 140 6.80 16.69 7.67
CA PRO A 140 5.69 15.82 7.30
C PRO A 140 4.40 16.60 7.02
N GLY A 141 3.64 16.16 6.01
CA GLY A 141 2.39 16.81 5.58
C GLY A 141 2.59 18.20 4.95
N ALA A 142 3.81 18.58 4.60
CA ALA A 142 4.07 19.78 3.82
C ALA A 142 3.61 19.53 2.38
N SER A 143 2.67 20.33 1.87
CA SER A 143 2.20 20.26 0.48
C SER A 143 2.31 21.64 -0.17
N SER A 144 3.30 21.85 -1.05
CA SER A 144 3.56 23.07 -1.86
C SER A 144 3.65 24.42 -1.11
N GLY A 145 3.38 24.46 0.19
CA GLY A 145 3.24 25.66 1.00
C GLY A 145 3.15 25.34 2.50
N MET A 146 4.03 25.94 3.30
CA MET A 146 4.03 25.85 4.77
C MET A 146 4.16 27.24 5.39
N SER A 147 3.49 27.46 6.51
CA SER A 147 3.63 28.68 7.32
C SER A 147 4.32 28.35 8.64
N ILE A 148 5.36 29.11 8.96
CA ILE A 148 6.14 28.99 10.20
C ILE A 148 5.91 30.25 11.03
N PRO A 149 5.43 30.12 12.29
CA PRO A 149 5.34 31.24 13.22
C PRO A 149 6.71 31.90 13.45
N THR A 150 6.74 33.23 13.53
CA THR A 150 8.01 34.00 13.65
C THR A 150 8.71 33.84 15.00
N ASP A 151 8.06 33.23 15.98
CA ASP A 151 8.56 32.99 17.34
C ASP A 151 9.29 31.64 17.50
N LYS A 152 9.37 30.82 16.45
CA LYS A 152 10.09 29.54 16.45
C LYS A 152 11.55 29.65 15.99
N ASP A 153 12.37 28.71 16.46
CA ASP A 153 13.79 28.63 16.16
C ASP A 153 14.08 28.57 14.65
N ARG A 154 15.23 29.16 14.26
CA ARG A 154 15.68 29.22 12.88
C ARG A 154 16.27 27.87 12.46
N VAL A 155 15.48 27.10 11.72
CA VAL A 155 15.90 25.89 10.99
C VAL A 155 16.24 26.24 9.53
N PHE A 156 17.16 25.49 8.94
CA PHE A 156 17.47 25.54 7.51
C PHE A 156 16.44 24.73 6.73
N TYR A 157 16.13 25.16 5.50
CA TYR A 157 15.15 24.49 4.63
C TYR A 157 15.71 24.24 3.23
N GLN A 158 15.31 23.10 2.65
CA GLN A 158 15.65 22.73 1.28
C GLN A 158 14.49 21.98 0.62
N ALA A 159 14.26 22.21 -0.67
CA ALA A 159 13.40 21.37 -1.50
C ALA A 159 14.23 20.25 -2.14
N ALA A 160 13.71 19.02 -2.15
CA ALA A 160 14.37 17.86 -2.76
C ALA A 160 13.36 16.97 -3.49
N SER A 161 13.71 16.49 -4.68
CA SER A 161 12.87 15.60 -5.50
C SER A 161 13.42 14.17 -5.61
N GLU A 162 14.68 13.94 -5.23
CA GLU A 162 15.34 12.64 -5.33
C GLU A 162 16.11 12.32 -4.04
N PHE A 163 16.10 11.03 -3.66
CA PHE A 163 16.75 10.55 -2.44
C PHE A 163 17.57 9.29 -2.73
N ARG A 164 18.87 9.33 -2.38
CA ARG A 164 19.76 8.15 -2.45
C ARG A 164 19.75 7.32 -1.16
N LYS A 165 19.21 7.88 -0.09
CA LYS A 165 19.01 7.26 1.23
C LYS A 165 17.71 7.78 1.81
N THR A 166 17.03 6.94 2.56
CA THR A 166 15.78 7.28 3.26
C THR A 166 16.05 8.35 4.34
N PRO A 167 15.40 9.53 4.27
CA PRO A 167 15.44 10.51 5.35
C PRO A 167 14.86 9.98 6.67
N ALA A 168 15.29 10.55 7.79
CA ALA A 168 14.70 10.26 9.09
C ALA A 168 13.36 11.00 9.30
N GLY A 169 12.55 10.48 10.20
CA GLY A 169 11.24 11.03 10.60
C GLY A 169 10.10 10.68 9.64
N ILE A 170 10.27 9.69 8.77
CA ILE A 170 9.24 9.34 7.79
C ILE A 170 8.15 8.52 8.46
N VAL A 171 6.94 9.07 8.42
CA VAL A 171 5.72 8.41 8.87
C VAL A 171 4.74 8.34 7.72
N LEU A 172 4.23 7.15 7.45
CA LEU A 172 3.29 6.88 6.38
C LEU A 172 1.96 6.48 6.97
N ARG A 173 0.86 7.01 6.43
CA ARG A 173 -0.48 6.69 6.90
C ARG A 173 -1.41 6.34 5.76
N THR A 174 -2.26 5.35 6.01
CA THR A 174 -3.38 5.02 5.13
C THR A 174 -4.63 4.74 5.95
N ARG A 175 -5.78 4.86 5.31
CA ARG A 175 -7.07 4.47 5.89
C ARG A 175 -7.67 3.33 5.09
N ILE A 176 -8.35 2.43 5.77
CA ILE A 176 -9.21 1.41 5.18
C ILE A 176 -10.64 1.91 5.34
N ASP A 177 -11.31 2.10 4.20
CA ASP A 177 -12.69 2.55 4.10
C ASP A 177 -13.63 1.35 4.23
N THR A 178 -14.41 1.31 5.31
CA THR A 178 -15.50 0.35 5.56
C THR A 178 -16.79 1.12 5.86
N HIS A 179 -17.79 0.50 6.49
CA HIS A 179 -18.90 1.26 7.10
C HIS A 179 -18.39 2.30 8.12
N THR A 180 -17.19 2.09 8.67
CA THR A 180 -16.42 3.05 9.46
C THR A 180 -15.00 3.17 8.90
N TRP A 181 -14.05 3.67 9.69
CA TRP A 181 -12.68 3.87 9.24
C TRP A 181 -11.77 3.02 10.12
N ARG A 182 -10.61 2.63 9.58
CA ARG A 182 -9.48 2.08 10.34
C ARG A 182 -8.21 2.66 9.77
N GLU A 183 -7.31 3.11 10.62
CA GLU A 183 -6.09 3.81 10.24
C GLU A 183 -4.86 2.97 10.55
N VAL A 184 -3.89 3.09 9.65
CA VAL A 184 -2.60 2.45 9.75
C VAL A 184 -1.57 3.55 9.70
N GLN A 185 -0.67 3.59 10.69
CA GLN A 185 0.47 4.49 10.71
C GLN A 185 1.75 3.69 10.84
N TYR A 186 2.64 3.83 9.88
CA TYR A 186 3.92 3.14 9.83
C TYR A 186 5.08 4.13 9.93
N HIS A 187 5.96 3.90 10.90
CA HIS A 187 7.20 4.65 11.08
C HIS A 187 8.33 3.93 10.34
N LEU A 188 8.87 4.57 9.30
CA LEU A 188 9.83 3.95 8.38
C LEU A 188 11.18 3.66 9.04
N ASP A 189 11.55 4.46 10.04
CA ASP A 189 12.82 4.32 10.75
C ASP A 189 12.81 3.13 11.71
N THR A 190 11.79 3.06 12.57
CA THR A 190 11.66 2.05 13.63
C THR A 190 11.00 0.75 13.14
N GLY A 191 10.22 0.81 12.07
CA GLY A 191 9.36 -0.28 11.63
C GLY A 191 8.08 -0.42 12.46
N GLU A 192 7.79 0.53 13.34
CA GLU A 192 6.56 0.51 14.14
C GLU A 192 5.33 0.77 13.27
N LEU A 193 4.40 -0.17 13.32
CA LEU A 193 3.08 -0.05 12.72
C LEU A 193 2.04 0.08 13.84
N PHE A 194 1.33 1.20 13.88
CA PHE A 194 0.13 1.38 14.68
C PHE A 194 -1.10 1.09 13.84
N PHE A 195 -2.02 0.31 14.40
CA PHE A 195 -3.29 -0.03 13.79
C PHE A 195 -4.42 0.39 14.72
N ILE A 196 -5.06 1.51 14.40
CA ILE A 196 -6.02 2.21 15.24
C ILE A 196 -7.34 2.35 14.49
N GLY A 197 -8.44 1.99 15.10
CA GLY A 197 -9.71 1.89 14.41
C GLY A 197 -10.90 1.92 15.35
N GLU A 198 -12.08 1.85 14.76
CA GLU A 198 -13.27 1.49 15.51
C GLU A 198 -13.18 0.05 16.01
N GLN A 199 -13.76 -0.20 17.20
CA GLN A 199 -14.02 -1.53 17.74
C GLN A 199 -14.59 -2.48 16.67
N THR A 200 -14.24 -3.76 16.76
CA THR A 200 -14.83 -4.77 15.88
C THR A 200 -16.32 -4.97 16.18
N HIS A 201 -17.13 -5.13 15.14
CA HIS A 201 -18.55 -5.42 15.29
C HIS A 201 -18.84 -6.82 15.85
N GLY A 202 -17.81 -7.66 15.96
CA GLY A 202 -17.91 -9.06 16.35
C GLY A 202 -16.95 -9.90 15.52
N PHE A 203 -16.33 -10.89 16.15
CA PHE A 203 -15.62 -11.95 15.46
C PHE A 203 -16.47 -13.21 15.42
N ASP A 204 -16.43 -13.91 14.29
CA ASP A 204 -17.15 -15.16 14.07
C ASP A 204 -16.22 -16.34 14.35
N HIS A 205 -16.69 -17.31 15.10
CA HIS A 205 -15.98 -18.55 15.40
C HIS A 205 -16.00 -19.49 14.20
N TYR A 206 -14.83 -19.88 13.73
CA TYR A 206 -14.69 -20.77 12.59
C TYR A 206 -13.97 -22.06 12.98
N THR A 207 -14.69 -23.17 12.88
CA THR A 207 -14.19 -24.49 13.29
C THR A 207 -14.00 -25.48 12.13
N SER A 208 -14.42 -25.10 10.92
CA SER A 208 -14.35 -26.02 9.78
C SER A 208 -12.90 -26.36 9.42
N GLY A 209 -12.68 -27.58 8.92
CA GLY A 209 -11.33 -28.06 8.57
C GLY A 209 -10.38 -28.23 9.77
N GLY A 210 -10.93 -28.28 11.00
CA GLY A 210 -10.15 -28.38 12.24
C GLY A 210 -9.63 -27.04 12.76
N ASN A 211 -10.04 -25.93 12.14
CA ASN A 211 -9.71 -24.61 12.65
C ASN A 211 -10.26 -24.39 14.07
N ASP A 212 -9.66 -23.45 14.79
CA ASP A 212 -10.20 -22.89 16.02
C ASP A 212 -9.76 -21.43 16.10
N LEU A 213 -10.56 -20.55 15.52
CA LEU A 213 -10.20 -19.16 15.30
C LEU A 213 -11.44 -18.28 15.27
N TRP A 214 -11.24 -17.01 15.58
CA TRP A 214 -12.28 -15.98 15.57
C TRP A 214 -11.86 -14.89 14.60
N TRP A 215 -12.72 -14.49 13.66
CA TRP A 215 -12.33 -13.46 12.70
C TRP A 215 -13.47 -12.62 12.17
N CYS A 216 -13.11 -11.51 11.56
CA CYS A 216 -14.04 -10.63 10.87
C CYS A 216 -13.37 -9.87 9.72
N TYR A 217 -14.18 -9.44 8.75
CA TYR A 217 -13.74 -8.68 7.58
C TYR A 217 -13.20 -7.30 7.98
N MET A 218 -12.05 -6.93 7.39
CA MET A 218 -11.44 -5.62 7.63
C MET A 218 -11.65 -4.65 6.48
N ASN A 219 -11.73 -5.15 5.25
CA ASN A 219 -12.12 -4.39 4.08
C ASN A 219 -13.26 -5.11 3.35
N THR A 220 -14.24 -4.32 2.90
CA THR A 220 -15.28 -4.80 1.99
C THR A 220 -14.94 -4.34 0.57
N SER A 221 -15.15 -5.19 -0.43
CA SER A 221 -15.06 -4.82 -1.86
C SER A 221 -13.65 -4.63 -2.46
N ASN A 222 -12.67 -5.45 -2.06
CA ASN A 222 -11.30 -5.45 -2.62
C ASN A 222 -10.54 -4.10 -2.46
N ARG A 223 -10.99 -3.22 -1.56
CA ARG A 223 -10.31 -1.96 -1.23
C ARG A 223 -9.30 -2.20 -0.11
N GLY A 224 -8.16 -2.80 -0.43
CA GLY A 224 -7.09 -3.01 0.55
C GLY A 224 -6.34 -1.72 0.87
N SER A 225 -5.66 -1.70 2.02
CA SER A 225 -4.63 -0.69 2.29
C SER A 225 -3.38 -1.10 1.53
N GLY A 226 -3.05 -0.38 0.45
CA GLY A 226 -1.81 -0.62 -0.30
C GLY A 226 -0.55 -0.57 0.59
N LEU A 227 -0.60 0.16 1.71
CA LEU A 227 0.45 0.16 2.72
C LEU A 227 0.51 -1.16 3.50
N ILE A 228 -0.61 -1.66 4.06
CA ILE A 228 -0.61 -2.96 4.76
C ILE A 228 -0.16 -4.07 3.82
N GLU A 229 -0.68 -4.11 2.60
CA GLU A 229 -0.33 -5.15 1.63
C GLU A 229 1.17 -5.17 1.35
N TYR A 230 1.75 -3.98 1.09
CA TYR A 230 3.18 -3.83 0.89
C TYR A 230 3.98 -4.34 2.09
N LEU A 231 3.57 -3.96 3.30
CA LEU A 231 4.24 -4.33 4.54
C LEU A 231 4.16 -5.83 4.81
N MET A 232 3.00 -6.46 4.58
CA MET A 232 2.82 -7.91 4.76
C MET A 232 3.66 -8.71 3.75
N ASP A 233 3.73 -8.26 2.48
CA ASP A 233 4.49 -8.94 1.43
C ASP A 233 6.01 -8.88 1.65
N ARG A 234 6.49 -7.85 2.35
CA ARG A 234 7.92 -7.61 2.64
C ARG A 234 8.28 -7.85 4.10
N ASN A 235 7.35 -8.37 4.90
CA ASN A 235 7.60 -8.65 6.30
C ASN A 235 8.62 -9.80 6.42
N LYS A 236 9.83 -9.48 6.92
CA LYS A 236 10.89 -10.49 7.16
C LYS A 236 10.45 -11.57 8.15
N ASN A 237 9.43 -11.30 8.97
CA ASN A 237 8.87 -12.24 9.95
C ASN A 237 7.64 -13.00 9.41
N ALA A 238 7.32 -12.93 8.12
CA ALA A 238 6.09 -13.55 7.58
C ALA A 238 6.01 -15.06 7.83
N VAL A 239 7.12 -15.79 7.66
CA VAL A 239 7.15 -17.26 7.85
C VAL A 239 6.90 -17.65 9.30
N SER A 240 7.58 -16.99 10.26
CA SER A 240 7.39 -17.27 11.69
C SER A 240 6.00 -16.88 12.17
N THR A 241 5.49 -15.73 11.71
CA THR A 241 4.13 -15.26 12.02
C THR A 241 3.09 -16.27 11.53
N LYS A 242 3.25 -16.78 10.31
CA LYS A 242 2.36 -17.79 9.75
C LYS A 242 2.40 -19.10 10.54
N ALA A 243 3.59 -19.59 10.89
CA ALA A 243 3.73 -20.80 11.71
C ALA A 243 2.99 -20.63 13.05
N LYS A 244 3.16 -19.49 13.72
CA LYS A 244 2.47 -19.17 14.97
C LYS A 244 0.95 -19.06 14.79
N ALA A 245 0.46 -18.53 13.67
CA ALA A 245 -0.97 -18.50 13.38
C ALA A 245 -1.54 -19.91 13.23
N LEU A 246 -0.83 -20.83 12.57
CA LEU A 246 -1.24 -22.23 12.46
C LEU A 246 -1.30 -22.91 13.84
N GLU A 247 -0.31 -22.67 14.71
CA GLU A 247 -0.33 -23.14 16.10
C GLU A 247 -1.49 -22.56 16.92
N ASN A 248 -1.99 -21.39 16.53
CA ASN A 248 -3.11 -20.69 17.14
C ASN A 248 -4.43 -20.88 16.35
N GLY A 249 -4.59 -22.05 15.71
CA GLY A 249 -5.88 -22.52 15.23
C GLY A 249 -6.23 -22.17 13.77
N TRP A 250 -5.34 -21.52 13.02
CA TRP A 250 -5.52 -21.20 11.59
C TRP A 250 -5.16 -22.37 10.64
N LEU A 251 -5.45 -23.63 11.01
CA LEU A 251 -4.93 -24.85 10.37
C LEU A 251 -5.11 -24.94 8.85
N THR A 252 -6.22 -24.44 8.30
CA THR A 252 -6.48 -24.51 6.85
C THR A 252 -5.80 -23.41 6.03
N TYR A 253 -5.14 -22.44 6.67
CA TYR A 253 -4.59 -21.24 6.03
C TYR A 253 -3.10 -21.38 5.70
N ASN A 254 -2.71 -22.56 5.24
CA ASN A 254 -1.32 -22.91 4.95
C ASN A 254 -0.84 -22.49 3.55
N GLN A 255 -1.75 -22.21 2.62
CA GLN A 255 -1.43 -21.87 1.22
C GLN A 255 -0.65 -20.55 1.09
N SER A 256 0.20 -20.42 0.08
CA SER A 256 1.12 -19.28 -0.10
C SER A 256 0.42 -17.93 -0.26
N PHE A 257 -0.82 -17.92 -0.74
CA PHE A 257 -1.63 -16.69 -0.88
C PHE A 257 -2.24 -16.20 0.44
N TYR A 258 -2.04 -16.91 1.55
CA TYR A 258 -2.34 -16.41 2.89
C TYR A 258 -1.08 -15.86 3.57
N SER A 259 -1.13 -14.60 3.96
CA SER A 259 -0.11 -13.92 4.77
C SER A 259 -0.72 -13.44 6.09
N PHE A 260 0.13 -13.35 7.12
CA PHE A 260 -0.28 -13.02 8.48
C PHE A 260 0.62 -11.93 9.06
N LEU A 261 0.03 -11.11 9.92
CA LEU A 261 0.70 -10.08 10.70
C LEU A 261 0.19 -10.13 12.15
N GLU A 262 1.07 -10.52 13.06
CA GLU A 262 0.76 -10.54 14.49
C GLU A 262 0.77 -9.11 15.06
N PHE A 263 -0.19 -8.85 15.94
CA PHE A 263 -0.32 -7.60 16.67
C PHE A 263 -0.16 -7.79 18.17
N LYS A 264 0.40 -6.76 18.80
CA LYS A 264 0.42 -6.59 20.25
C LYS A 264 -0.65 -5.56 20.64
N PRO A 265 -1.44 -5.81 21.69
CA PRO A 265 -2.39 -4.82 22.19
C PRO A 265 -1.64 -3.60 22.74
N LEU A 266 -2.18 -2.41 22.49
CA LEU A 266 -1.83 -1.19 23.22
C LEU A 266 -2.48 -1.20 24.60
N ALA A 267 -2.06 -0.29 25.49
CA ALA A 267 -2.58 -0.22 26.86
C ALA A 267 -4.10 0.03 26.92
N ALA A 268 -4.66 0.74 25.94
CA ALA A 268 -6.08 1.04 25.83
C ALA A 268 -6.88 -0.02 25.05
N GLN A 269 -6.23 -1.09 24.58
CA GLN A 269 -6.93 -2.17 23.89
C GLN A 269 -7.70 -2.99 24.91
N ASN A 270 -9.00 -3.15 24.70
CA ASN A 270 -9.82 -4.11 25.45
C ASN A 270 -10.33 -5.20 24.52
N THR A 271 -10.46 -6.39 25.09
CA THR A 271 -11.10 -7.53 24.43
C THR A 271 -12.29 -7.96 25.27
N PHE A 272 -13.38 -8.25 24.58
CA PHE A 272 -14.69 -8.38 25.16
C PHE A 272 -15.28 -9.73 24.77
N VAL A 273 -15.94 -10.41 25.70
CA VAL A 273 -16.71 -11.62 25.44
C VAL A 273 -18.11 -11.53 26.01
N ASN A 274 -19.08 -12.08 25.28
CA ASN A 274 -20.46 -12.19 25.75
C ASN A 274 -20.75 -13.64 26.13
N HIS A 275 -21.07 -13.89 27.40
CA HIS A 275 -21.44 -15.22 27.91
C HIS A 275 -22.96 -15.42 28.01
N THR A 276 -23.75 -14.42 27.64
CA THR A 276 -25.20 -14.50 27.63
C THR A 276 -25.66 -15.16 26.34
N ALA A 277 -26.32 -16.31 26.45
CA ALA A 277 -26.88 -16.97 25.29
C ALA A 277 -28.15 -16.24 24.78
N PRO A 278 -28.37 -16.21 23.45
CA PRO A 278 -29.62 -15.72 22.87
C PRO A 278 -30.84 -16.43 23.43
N LYS A 279 -31.99 -15.74 23.37
CA LYS A 279 -33.29 -16.43 23.52
C LYS A 279 -33.61 -17.28 22.30
N THR A 280 -33.25 -16.79 21.10
CA THR A 280 -33.45 -17.50 19.82
C THR A 280 -32.11 -17.68 19.12
N MET A 281 -31.82 -18.90 18.64
CA MET A 281 -30.61 -19.18 17.86
C MET A 281 -30.60 -18.38 16.55
N GLY A 282 -29.47 -17.74 16.23
CA GLY A 282 -29.29 -16.94 15.02
C GLY A 282 -29.93 -15.55 15.08
N GLU A 283 -30.28 -15.08 16.28
CA GLU A 283 -30.73 -13.72 16.52
C GLU A 283 -29.52 -12.78 16.47
N SER A 284 -29.45 -11.92 15.45
CA SER A 284 -28.37 -10.94 15.25
C SER A 284 -28.32 -9.87 16.34
N ASP A 285 -29.46 -9.64 17.00
CA ASP A 285 -29.70 -8.54 17.94
C ASP A 285 -29.44 -8.98 19.40
N THR A 286 -28.71 -10.09 19.59
CA THR A 286 -28.40 -10.62 20.92
C THR A 286 -27.45 -9.74 21.71
N THR A 287 -26.84 -8.78 21.02
CA THR A 287 -25.90 -7.82 21.56
C THR A 287 -26.37 -6.45 21.13
N GLU A 288 -26.44 -5.50 22.07
CA GLU A 288 -26.62 -4.11 21.70
C GLU A 288 -25.51 -3.71 20.70
N ALA A 289 -25.72 -2.65 19.92
CA ALA A 289 -24.57 -2.01 19.29
C ALA A 289 -23.58 -1.71 20.44
N TYR A 290 -22.31 -2.12 20.32
CA TYR A 290 -21.27 -2.00 21.35
C TYR A 290 -21.25 -3.08 22.46
N THR A 291 -20.45 -2.84 23.50
CA THR A 291 -20.01 -3.85 24.48
C THR A 291 -20.69 -3.73 25.85
N GLU A 292 -21.84 -3.05 25.94
CA GLU A 292 -22.53 -2.83 27.23
C GLU A 292 -22.93 -4.15 27.92
N ASP A 293 -23.17 -5.20 27.14
CA ASP A 293 -23.50 -6.56 27.61
C ASP A 293 -22.30 -7.53 27.63
N TYR A 294 -21.09 -7.05 27.32
CA TYR A 294 -19.88 -7.87 27.31
C TYR A 294 -19.03 -7.68 28.57
N ASN A 295 -18.27 -8.72 28.93
CA ASN A 295 -17.23 -8.61 29.94
C ASN A 295 -15.86 -8.39 29.28
N VAL A 296 -15.09 -7.45 29.83
CA VAL A 296 -13.67 -7.28 29.48
C VAL A 296 -12.86 -8.44 30.05
N ILE A 297 -11.98 -9.02 29.24
CA ILE A 297 -11.08 -10.12 29.63
C ILE A 297 -9.61 -9.70 29.58
N ASP A 298 -8.76 -10.46 30.26
CA ASP A 298 -7.30 -10.30 30.12
C ASP A 298 -6.88 -10.59 28.67
N ASN A 299 -6.22 -9.63 28.04
CA ASN A 299 -5.77 -9.69 26.66
C ASN A 299 -4.26 -9.90 26.53
N SER A 300 -3.53 -10.03 27.64
CA SER A 300 -2.07 -10.03 27.66
C SER A 300 -1.43 -11.15 26.84
N ASN A 301 -2.09 -12.31 26.77
CA ASN A 301 -1.60 -13.50 26.07
C ASN A 301 -2.48 -13.93 24.88
N ILE A 302 -3.41 -13.07 24.45
CA ILE A 302 -4.27 -13.35 23.30
C ILE A 302 -3.48 -13.09 22.00
N PHE A 303 -3.58 -14.03 21.05
CA PHE A 303 -2.94 -13.94 19.75
C PHE A 303 -3.81 -13.15 18.77
N TYR A 304 -3.53 -11.85 18.65
CA TYR A 304 -4.17 -10.97 17.67
C TYR A 304 -3.44 -11.01 16.34
N VAL A 305 -4.20 -11.07 15.26
CA VAL A 305 -3.64 -11.15 13.92
C VAL A 305 -4.49 -10.39 12.92
N ILE A 306 -3.83 -9.85 11.90
CA ILE A 306 -4.47 -9.62 10.60
C ILE A 306 -3.96 -10.66 9.63
N TYR A 307 -4.86 -11.25 8.84
CA TYR A 307 -4.47 -12.07 7.70
C TYR A 307 -5.01 -11.49 6.40
N ARG A 308 -4.26 -11.71 5.32
CA ARG A 308 -4.62 -11.31 3.95
C ARG A 308 -4.76 -12.56 3.09
N ASN A 309 -5.75 -12.55 2.21
CA ASN A 309 -5.86 -13.47 1.09
C ASN A 309 -5.51 -12.71 -0.21
N SER A 310 -4.33 -12.96 -0.76
CA SER A 310 -3.87 -12.23 -1.96
C SER A 310 -4.62 -12.59 -3.24
N ASN A 311 -5.39 -13.69 -3.27
CA ASN A 311 -6.21 -14.04 -4.44
C ASN A 311 -7.43 -13.13 -4.62
N ASN A 312 -7.90 -12.49 -3.55
CA ASN A 312 -9.07 -11.60 -3.60
C ASN A 312 -8.80 -10.21 -2.99
N GLY A 313 -7.63 -9.97 -2.38
CA GLY A 313 -7.28 -8.69 -1.78
C GLY A 313 -7.99 -8.42 -0.45
N ASN A 314 -8.66 -9.43 0.13
CA ASN A 314 -9.33 -9.27 1.41
C ASN A 314 -8.34 -9.36 2.56
N ILE A 315 -8.60 -8.52 3.55
CA ILE A 315 -7.90 -8.39 4.81
C ILE A 315 -8.91 -8.65 5.92
N TYR A 316 -8.46 -9.33 6.96
CA TYR A 316 -9.28 -9.84 8.03
C TYR A 316 -8.56 -9.65 9.35
N SER A 317 -9.29 -9.32 10.42
CA SER A 317 -8.74 -9.29 11.77
C SER A 317 -9.28 -10.49 12.51
N GLY A 318 -8.46 -11.06 13.38
CA GLY A 318 -8.88 -12.20 14.16
C GLY A 318 -8.05 -12.47 15.39
N VAL A 319 -8.53 -13.43 16.14
CA VAL A 319 -7.96 -13.95 17.37
C VAL A 319 -7.77 -15.46 17.23
N GLY A 320 -6.63 -15.97 17.68
CA GLY A 320 -6.39 -17.41 17.74
C GLY A 320 -7.21 -18.08 18.84
N GLY A 321 -8.00 -19.11 18.50
CA GLY A 321 -8.83 -19.84 19.46
C GLY A 321 -8.04 -20.43 20.63
N PRO A 322 -6.92 -21.15 20.41
CA PRO A 322 -6.09 -21.68 21.49
C PRO A 322 -5.58 -20.64 22.49
N SER A 323 -5.35 -19.40 22.06
CA SER A 323 -4.94 -18.30 22.94
C SER A 323 -6.12 -17.74 23.74
N LEU A 324 -7.31 -17.68 23.13
CA LEU A 324 -8.54 -17.24 23.80
C LEU A 324 -9.03 -18.26 24.84
N ASN A 325 -8.98 -19.55 24.50
CA ASN A 325 -9.42 -20.67 25.34
C ASN A 325 -8.65 -20.74 26.68
N GLN A 326 -7.45 -20.14 26.76
CA GLN A 326 -6.67 -20.08 28.00
C GLN A 326 -7.19 -19.04 29.00
N VAL A 327 -7.94 -18.04 28.50
CA VAL A 327 -8.46 -16.94 29.30
C VAL A 327 -9.96 -17.07 29.51
N VAL A 328 -10.65 -17.77 28.61
CA VAL A 328 -12.12 -17.85 28.58
C VAL A 328 -12.59 -19.30 28.63
N ASP A 329 -13.37 -19.64 29.66
CA ASP A 329 -14.05 -20.93 29.82
C ASP A 329 -15.38 -20.71 30.59
N PRO A 330 -16.55 -21.08 30.02
CA PRO A 330 -16.75 -21.67 28.70
C PRO A 330 -16.63 -20.66 27.56
N LEU A 331 -16.34 -21.14 26.34
CA LEU A 331 -16.37 -20.30 25.13
C LEU A 331 -17.69 -19.53 25.00
N PRO A 332 -17.65 -18.24 24.60
CA PRO A 332 -18.85 -17.42 24.47
C PRO A 332 -19.82 -18.03 23.45
N PRO A 333 -21.13 -18.09 23.74
CA PRO A 333 -22.13 -18.66 22.84
C PRO A 333 -22.38 -17.81 21.57
N GLY A 334 -22.01 -16.52 21.57
CA GLY A 334 -22.32 -15.60 20.48
C GLY A 334 -23.82 -15.50 20.22
N ASP A 335 -24.22 -15.41 18.96
CA ASP A 335 -25.61 -15.49 18.49
C ASP A 335 -26.26 -16.89 18.63
N GLY A 336 -25.58 -17.83 19.30
CA GLY A 336 -26.03 -19.21 19.52
C GLY A 336 -25.98 -20.10 18.28
N SER A 337 -25.57 -19.57 17.12
CA SER A 337 -25.31 -20.38 15.92
C SER A 337 -24.04 -21.22 16.10
N SER A 338 -23.78 -22.11 15.13
CA SER A 338 -22.52 -22.87 15.12
C SER A 338 -21.28 -21.99 14.99
N ASN A 339 -21.43 -20.82 14.37
CA ASN A 339 -20.35 -19.87 14.17
C ASN A 339 -20.23 -18.88 15.34
N ARG A 340 -21.17 -18.90 16.30
CA ARG A 340 -21.11 -18.06 17.51
C ARG A 340 -20.84 -16.61 17.15
N ASP A 341 -21.55 -16.10 16.16
CA ASP A 341 -21.33 -14.77 15.62
C ASP A 341 -21.39 -13.74 16.76
N ASN A 342 -20.52 -12.73 16.71
CA ASN A 342 -20.38 -11.71 17.74
C ASN A 342 -19.97 -12.22 19.15
N GLY A 343 -19.50 -13.46 19.32
CA GLY A 343 -19.08 -13.97 20.63
C GLY A 343 -17.87 -13.24 21.25
N VAL A 344 -17.01 -12.66 20.41
CA VAL A 344 -15.81 -11.93 20.81
C VAL A 344 -15.76 -10.58 20.09
N ARG A 345 -15.38 -9.51 20.79
CA ARG A 345 -15.08 -8.20 20.21
C ARG A 345 -13.72 -7.70 20.70
N ALA A 346 -13.11 -6.81 19.94
CA ALA A 346 -11.85 -6.19 20.31
C ALA A 346 -11.81 -4.72 19.88
N ASP A 347 -11.33 -3.87 20.76
CA ASP A 347 -10.93 -2.51 20.40
C ASP A 347 -9.76 -2.59 19.41
N ILE A 348 -9.84 -1.83 18.32
CA ILE A 348 -8.74 -1.74 17.35
C ILE A 348 -7.74 -0.70 17.86
N ALA A 349 -6.85 -1.15 18.74
CA ALA A 349 -5.75 -0.37 19.30
C ALA A 349 -4.51 -1.27 19.41
N PHE A 350 -3.81 -1.44 18.29
CA PHE A 350 -2.73 -2.42 18.18
C PHE A 350 -1.44 -1.81 17.68
N LYS A 351 -0.32 -2.47 17.99
CA LYS A 351 0.96 -2.19 17.37
C LYS A 351 1.73 -3.44 16.97
N THR A 352 2.63 -3.31 16.00
CA THR A 352 3.58 -4.36 15.64
C THR A 352 4.87 -3.76 15.06
N ILE A 353 5.91 -4.57 14.93
CA ILE A 353 7.20 -4.16 14.34
C ILE A 353 7.40 -4.92 13.03
N ILE A 354 7.48 -4.18 11.92
CA ILE A 354 7.71 -4.74 10.58
C ILE A 354 9.03 -4.20 10.05
N PRO A 355 10.13 -4.97 10.18
CA PRO A 355 11.41 -4.54 9.67
C PRO A 355 11.48 -4.67 8.14
N LEU A 356 11.73 -3.57 7.45
CA LEU A 356 11.97 -3.54 6.00
C LEU A 356 13.47 -3.54 5.66
N SER A 357 13.82 -3.88 4.42
CA SER A 357 15.15 -3.61 3.87
C SER A 357 15.29 -2.14 3.47
N ASP A 358 16.51 -1.63 3.31
CA ASP A 358 16.71 -0.22 2.89
C ASP A 358 16.12 0.06 1.51
N SER A 359 16.18 -0.91 0.59
CA SER A 359 15.53 -0.80 -0.73
C SER A 359 14.01 -0.75 -0.63
N ASP A 360 13.40 -1.55 0.25
CA ASP A 360 11.95 -1.52 0.46
C ASP A 360 11.52 -0.21 1.13
N LYS A 361 12.32 0.31 2.07
CA LYS A 361 12.06 1.61 2.70
C LYS A 361 12.03 2.73 1.66
N LEU A 362 13.02 2.74 0.76
CA LEU A 362 13.12 3.75 -0.30
C LEU A 362 11.98 3.60 -1.33
N GLU A 363 11.66 2.38 -1.74
CA GLU A 363 10.52 2.12 -2.64
C GLU A 363 9.20 2.61 -2.02
N LEU A 364 8.98 2.32 -0.73
CA LEU A 364 7.76 2.73 -0.04
C LEU A 364 7.66 4.26 0.11
N PHE A 365 8.76 4.92 0.47
CA PHE A 365 8.84 6.37 0.54
C PHE A 365 8.52 7.05 -0.80
N ASN A 366 8.95 6.47 -1.92
CA ASN A 366 8.64 7.00 -3.25
C ASN A 366 7.17 6.78 -3.69
N LYS A 367 6.41 5.95 -2.97
CA LYS A 367 4.99 5.66 -3.27
C LYS A 367 4.00 6.40 -2.38
N PHE A 368 4.40 6.76 -1.16
CA PHE A 368 3.50 7.34 -0.16
C PHE A 368 4.04 8.68 0.36
N PRO A 369 3.22 9.75 0.35
CA PRO A 369 3.64 11.04 0.88
C PRO A 369 3.80 10.95 2.42
N PRO A 370 4.92 11.42 2.98
CA PRO A 370 5.11 11.49 4.43
C PRO A 370 4.05 12.35 5.12
N GLN A 371 3.57 11.88 6.27
CA GLN A 371 2.50 12.47 7.04
C GLN A 371 2.94 12.73 8.48
N LYS A 372 2.24 13.61 9.19
CA LYS A 372 2.48 13.78 10.64
C LYS A 372 2.03 12.52 11.39
N ALA A 373 2.85 12.08 12.35
CA ALA A 373 2.43 11.10 13.33
C ALA A 373 1.26 11.64 14.16
N ILE A 374 0.25 10.81 14.36
CA ILE A 374 -0.90 11.06 15.24
C ILE A 374 -1.12 9.94 16.26
N TYR A 375 -0.47 8.79 16.06
CA TYR A 375 -0.54 7.64 16.97
C TYR A 375 0.81 7.36 17.64
N ASP A 376 0.73 7.00 18.91
CA ASP A 376 1.79 6.49 19.77
C ASP A 376 1.29 5.33 20.67
N ASP A 377 2.10 4.91 21.64
CA ASP A 377 1.80 3.80 22.56
C ASP A 377 0.59 4.05 23.49
N ASN A 378 0.11 5.29 23.61
CA ASN A 378 -1.07 5.67 24.37
C ASN A 378 -2.31 5.82 23.49
N SER A 379 -2.21 5.51 22.19
CA SER A 379 -3.35 5.64 21.27
C SER A 379 -4.48 4.68 21.67
N GLU A 380 -5.70 5.18 21.52
CA GLU A 380 -6.92 4.46 21.87
C GLU A 380 -7.73 4.16 20.61
N ALA A 381 -8.56 3.12 20.67
CA ALA A 381 -9.58 2.90 19.66
C ALA A 381 -10.60 4.06 19.69
N TYR A 382 -11.22 4.38 18.56
CA TYR A 382 -12.28 5.37 18.52
C TYR A 382 -13.66 4.72 18.51
N TYR A 383 -14.64 5.45 19.03
CA TYR A 383 -16.04 5.04 19.03
C TYR A 383 -16.79 5.88 17.99
N TYR A 384 -17.25 5.24 16.92
CA TYR A 384 -18.17 5.89 16.00
C TYR A 384 -19.59 5.64 16.50
N VAL A 385 -20.31 6.71 16.86
CA VAL A 385 -21.74 6.59 17.21
C VAL A 385 -22.52 6.45 15.91
N HIS A 386 -23.09 5.27 15.66
CA HIS A 386 -23.99 5.10 14.53
C HIS A 386 -25.24 5.98 14.73
N PRO A 387 -25.75 6.64 13.67
CA PRO A 387 -27.06 7.30 13.73
C PRO A 387 -28.15 6.31 14.16
N ASP A 388 -29.12 6.78 14.95
CA ASP A 388 -30.26 5.96 15.39
C ASP A 388 -30.92 5.22 14.21
N GLY A 389 -31.02 3.89 14.31
CA GLY A 389 -31.74 3.05 13.34
C GLY A 389 -30.87 2.40 12.25
N LEU A 390 -29.55 2.36 12.42
CA LEU A 390 -28.63 1.51 11.64
C LEU A 390 -28.21 0.27 12.41
#